data_AF-A0A9Q3JKF6-F1
#
_entry.id   AF-A0A9Q3JKF6-F1
#
_cell.length_a   1.000
_cell.length_b   1.000
_cell.length_c   1.000
_cell.angle_alpha   90.00
_cell.angle_beta   90.00
_cell.angle_gamma   90.00
#
_symmetry.space_group_name_H-M   'P 1'
#
loop_
_entity.id
_entity.type
_entity.pdbx_description
1 polymer ?
#
loop_
_entity_poly.entity_id
_entity_poly.type
_entity_poly.pdbx_seq_one_letter_code
_entity_poly.pdbx_strand_id
1 'polypeptide(L)'
;MDKNCHILCQLLIKDCKEPPISSKPDETWKKGYDEGRFHLLDGIPYHRTEHTCVMALTDGTLIKTILHECHDSVADGHLSEDRTLERVKTCSWWPNWKKDVA
;
A
#
# COMPACT_ATOMS: atom_id res chain seq x y z
N MET A 1 1.88 -9.63 10.94
CA MET A 1 1.75 -9.51 9.47
C MET A 1 0.27 -9.40 9.16
N ASP A 2 -0.15 -8.30 8.55
CA ASP A 2 -1.55 -8.02 8.26
C ASP A 2 -2.16 -9.09 7.34
N LYS A 3 -3.44 -9.41 7.57
CA LYS A 3 -4.17 -10.45 6.85
C LYS A 3 -4.21 -10.18 5.34
N ASN A 4 -4.42 -8.93 4.92
CA ASN A 4 -4.53 -8.59 3.49
C ASN A 4 -3.20 -8.70 2.77
N CYS A 5 -2.08 -8.31 3.39
CA CYS A 5 -0.75 -8.51 2.79
C CYS A 5 -0.44 -9.98 2.62
N HIS A 6 -0.69 -10.80 3.64
CA HIS A 6 -0.47 -12.22 3.53
C HIS A 6 -1.28 -12.85 2.38
N ILE A 7 -2.56 -12.48 2.27
CA ILE A 7 -3.44 -12.95 1.19
C ILE A 7 -2.96 -12.46 -0.18
N LEU A 8 -2.58 -11.18 -0.32
CA LEU A 8 -2.09 -10.64 -1.58
C LEU A 8 -0.77 -11.26 -2.01
N CYS A 9 0.17 -11.46 -1.08
CA CYS A 9 1.41 -12.16 -1.39
C CYS A 9 1.13 -13.59 -1.86
N GLN A 10 0.23 -14.33 -1.20
CA GLN A 10 -0.19 -15.66 -1.66
C GLN A 10 -0.82 -15.66 -3.05
N LEU A 11 -1.67 -14.67 -3.36
CA LEU A 11 -2.33 -14.53 -4.66
C LEU A 11 -1.37 -14.15 -5.79
N LEU A 12 -0.34 -13.34 -5.48
CA LEU A 12 0.59 -12.79 -6.46
C LEU A 12 1.83 -13.67 -6.72
N ILE A 13 2.13 -14.62 -5.83
CA ILE A 13 3.15 -15.65 -6.08
C ILE A 13 2.64 -16.55 -7.21
N LYS A 14 3.15 -16.32 -8.42
CA LYS A 14 2.77 -17.03 -9.67
C LYS A 14 2.96 -18.55 -9.66
N ASP A 15 3.63 -19.12 -8.66
CA ASP A 15 3.95 -20.55 -8.57
C ASP A 15 2.90 -21.42 -7.84
N CYS A 16 1.85 -20.83 -7.28
CA CYS A 16 0.78 -21.60 -6.65
C CYS A 16 -0.36 -21.86 -7.64
N LYS A 17 -0.54 -23.13 -8.02
CA LYS A 17 -1.82 -23.65 -8.56
C LYS A 17 -2.97 -23.10 -7.73
N GLU A 18 -3.96 -22.51 -8.40
CA GLU A 18 -5.21 -21.92 -7.89
C GLU A 18 -5.22 -21.55 -6.40
N PRO A 19 -5.29 -20.25 -6.04
CA PRO A 19 -5.25 -19.84 -4.65
C PRO A 19 -6.36 -20.50 -3.84
N PRO A 20 -6.09 -20.94 -2.59
CA PRO A 20 -7.10 -21.58 -1.76
C PRO A 20 -8.32 -20.66 -1.58
N ILE A 21 -9.50 -21.21 -1.88
CA ILE A 21 -10.81 -20.55 -1.98
C ILE A 21 -11.20 -19.73 -0.74
N SER A 22 -10.52 -19.92 0.40
CA SER A 22 -10.86 -19.32 1.69
C SER A 22 -10.26 -17.93 1.97
N SER A 23 -9.51 -17.34 1.05
CA SER A 23 -8.69 -16.16 1.33
C SER A 23 -8.98 -15.00 0.38
N LYS A 24 -10.19 -14.44 0.43
CA LYS A 24 -10.48 -13.21 -0.33
C LYS A 24 -9.96 -12.00 0.45
N PRO A 25 -9.21 -11.09 -0.18
CA PRO A 25 -8.87 -9.83 0.45
C PRO A 25 -10.13 -8.99 0.62
N ASP A 26 -10.08 -8.01 1.53
CA ASP A 26 -11.22 -7.12 1.75
C ASP A 26 -11.62 -6.41 0.44
N GLU A 27 -12.89 -6.00 0.33
CA GLU A 27 -13.49 -5.52 -0.92
C GLU A 27 -12.67 -4.42 -1.62
N THR A 28 -12.04 -3.53 -0.85
CA THR A 28 -11.19 -2.45 -1.38
C THR A 28 -9.92 -2.96 -2.04
N TRP A 29 -9.28 -3.98 -1.47
CA TRP A 29 -8.08 -4.62 -2.03
C TRP A 29 -8.46 -5.54 -3.20
N LYS A 30 -9.60 -6.24 -3.08
CA LYS A 30 -10.12 -7.14 -4.12
C LYS A 30 -10.32 -6.40 -5.43
N LYS A 31 -10.90 -5.19 -5.40
CA LYS A 31 -11.10 -4.38 -6.61
C LYS A 31 -9.77 -4.09 -7.33
N GLY A 32 -8.75 -3.64 -6.60
CA GLY A 32 -7.44 -3.37 -7.20
C GLY A 32 -6.76 -4.64 -7.74
N TYR A 33 -6.96 -5.77 -7.07
CA TYR A 33 -6.47 -7.08 -7.51
C TYR A 33 -7.16 -7.55 -8.79
N ASP A 34 -8.49 -7.53 -8.84
CA ASP A 34 -9.29 -7.91 -10.01
C ASP A 34 -8.94 -7.02 -11.23
N GLU A 35 -8.58 -5.76 -11.00
CA GLU A 35 -8.11 -4.83 -12.03
C GLU A 35 -6.62 -4.99 -12.41
N GLY A 36 -5.90 -5.96 -11.83
CA GLY A 36 -4.50 -6.23 -12.14
C GLY A 36 -3.53 -5.14 -11.66
N ARG A 37 -3.89 -4.37 -10.63
CA ARG A 37 -3.09 -3.26 -10.10
C ARG A 37 -2.04 -3.67 -9.09
N PHE A 38 -1.95 -4.93 -8.71
CA PHE A 38 -0.95 -5.39 -7.76
C PHE A 38 0.17 -6.20 -8.42
N HIS A 39 1.39 -5.96 -7.93
CA HIS A 39 2.58 -6.71 -8.29
C HIS A 39 3.32 -7.13 -7.03
N LEU A 40 3.98 -8.28 -7.07
CA LEU A 40 4.84 -8.73 -5.98
C LEU A 40 6.29 -8.65 -6.46
N LEU A 41 7.11 -7.92 -5.72
CA LEU A 41 8.54 -7.79 -5.98
C LEU A 41 9.28 -8.06 -4.66
N ASP A 42 10.17 -9.06 -4.65
CA ASP A 42 10.94 -9.46 -3.48
C ASP A 42 10.10 -9.71 -2.20
N GLY A 43 8.89 -10.24 -2.38
CA GLY A 43 7.95 -10.51 -1.28
C GLY A 43 7.19 -9.28 -0.78
N ILE A 44 7.38 -8.12 -1.42
CA ILE A 44 6.72 -6.86 -1.09
C ILE A 44 5.63 -6.58 -2.13
N PRO A 45 4.37 -6.36 -1.71
CA PRO A 45 3.30 -5.99 -2.63
C PRO A 45 3.45 -4.51 -3.05
N TYR A 46 3.28 -4.24 -4.34
CA TYR A 46 3.24 -2.92 -4.94
C TYR A 46 1.88 -2.69 -5.57
N HIS A 47 1.37 -1.46 -5.47
CA HIS A 47 0.13 -1.04 -6.11
C HIS A 47 0.43 -0.04 -7.23
N ARG A 48 -0.07 -0.35 -8.43
CA ARG A 48 0.04 0.46 -9.63
C ARG A 48 -1.19 1.37 -9.79
N THR A 49 -0.92 2.65 -10.04
CA THR A 49 -1.89 3.62 -10.55
C THR A 49 -1.57 3.94 -12.02
N GLU A 50 -2.32 4.86 -12.63
CA GLU A 50 -2.09 5.27 -14.02
C GLU A 50 -0.66 5.78 -14.27
N HIS A 51 -0.07 6.45 -13.28
CA HIS A 51 1.22 7.13 -13.42
C HIS A 51 2.29 6.71 -12.40
N THR A 52 1.95 5.87 -11.42
CA THR A 52 2.89 5.48 -10.34
C THR A 52 2.78 4.00 -9.99
N CYS A 53 3.86 3.44 -9.44
CA CYS A 53 3.87 2.13 -8.81
C CYS A 53 4.55 2.28 -7.45
N VAL A 54 3.81 2.04 -6.37
CA VAL A 54 4.24 2.37 -5.01
C VAL A 54 4.00 1.20 -4.07
N MET A 55 4.70 1.19 -2.93
CA MET A 55 4.61 0.08 -1.98
C MET A 55 3.21 0.00 -1.37
N ALA A 56 2.59 -1.17 -1.41
CA ALA A 56 1.30 -1.39 -0.78
C ALA A 56 1.50 -1.73 0.70
N LEU A 57 1.10 -0.82 1.57
CA LEU A 57 1.23 -0.97 3.01
C LEU A 57 -0.04 -1.58 3.60
N THR A 58 0.16 -2.49 4.53
CA THR A 58 -0.93 -3.16 5.25
C THR A 58 -0.76 -3.14 6.75
N ASP A 59 0.45 -2.87 7.22
CA ASP A 59 0.76 -2.84 8.63
C ASP A 59 0.53 -1.43 9.19
N GLY A 60 -0.38 -1.31 10.15
CA GLY A 60 -0.73 -0.02 10.75
C GLY A 60 0.43 0.66 11.48
N THR A 61 1.42 -0.10 11.98
CA THR A 61 2.63 0.47 12.59
C THR A 61 3.50 1.09 11.51
N LEU A 62 3.72 0.37 10.40
CA LEU A 62 4.49 0.88 9.26
C LEU A 62 3.82 2.10 8.61
N ILE A 63 2.48 2.10 8.50
CA ILE A 63 1.71 3.26 8.03
C ILE A 63 1.97 4.47 8.95
N LYS A 64 1.84 4.30 10.28
CA LYS A 64 2.13 5.37 11.25
C LYS A 64 3.57 5.86 11.17
N THR A 65 4.54 4.96 11.01
CA THR A 65 5.95 5.33 10.82
C THR A 65 6.13 6.17 9.57
N ILE A 66 5.58 5.75 8.43
CA ILE A 66 5.69 6.52 7.17
C ILE A 66 5.00 7.88 7.29
N LEU A 67 3.83 7.94 7.92
CA LEU A 67 3.14 9.21 8.19
C LEU A 67 3.99 10.12 9.08
N HIS A 68 4.58 9.56 10.15
CA HIS A 68 5.46 10.30 11.05
C HIS A 68 6.71 10.81 10.35
N GLU A 69 7.41 9.97 9.58
CA GLU A 69 8.60 10.36 8.82
C GLU A 69 8.30 11.41 7.73
N CYS A 70 7.13 11.31 7.09
CA CYS A 70 6.70 12.29 6.10
C CYS A 70 6.36 13.64 6.76
N HIS A 71 5.85 13.63 7.99
CA HIS A 71 5.50 14.83 8.77
C HIS A 71 6.71 15.43 9.49
N ASP A 72 7.62 14.61 10.03
CA ASP A 72 8.73 14.99 10.90
C ASP A 72 10.07 15.12 10.14
N SER A 73 10.07 15.02 8.81
CA SER A 73 11.21 15.44 8.00
C SER A 73 11.43 16.96 8.13
N VAL A 74 12.15 17.37 9.19
CA VAL A 74 12.59 18.74 9.50
C VAL A 74 13.66 19.25 8.52
N ALA A 75 13.57 18.87 7.23
CA ALA A 75 14.54 19.25 6.21
C ALA A 75 14.19 20.56 5.50
N ASP A 76 12.97 21.09 5.63
CA ASP A 76 12.62 22.38 5.02
C ASP A 76 11.55 23.07 5.87
N GLY A 77 11.85 24.29 6.31
CA GLY A 77 11.01 25.06 7.23
C GLY A 77 9.58 25.24 6.71
N HIS A 78 8.61 25.00 7.61
CA HIS A 78 7.19 25.38 7.50
C HIS A 78 6.51 25.06 6.17
N LEU A 79 5.84 23.90 6.02
CA LEU A 79 4.75 23.60 5.05
C LEU A 79 4.24 22.15 5.29
N SER A 80 3.18 21.96 6.08
CA SER A 80 1.76 21.80 5.68
C SER A 80 1.46 20.47 4.99
N GLU A 81 0.64 19.65 5.64
CA GLU A 81 -0.16 18.50 5.19
C GLU A 81 -0.10 18.11 3.70
N ASP A 82 -0.29 19.06 2.77
CA ASP A 82 -0.10 18.90 1.33
C ASP A 82 1.21 18.21 0.93
N ARG A 83 2.36 18.53 1.55
CA ARG A 83 3.63 17.86 1.25
C ARG A 83 3.67 16.42 1.76
N THR A 84 3.05 16.14 2.90
CA THR A 84 2.90 14.77 3.42
C THR A 84 2.05 13.96 2.45
N LEU A 85 0.97 14.55 1.93
CA LEU A 85 0.10 13.95 0.94
C LEU A 85 0.83 13.65 -0.38
N GLU A 86 1.62 14.59 -0.89
CA GLU A 86 2.42 14.38 -2.10
C GLU A 86 3.46 13.26 -1.91
N ARG A 87 4.19 13.25 -0.79
CA ARG A 87 5.19 12.23 -0.48
C ARG A 87 4.60 10.84 -0.33
N VAL A 88 3.52 10.72 0.44
CA VAL A 88 2.81 9.44 0.62
C VAL A 88 2.31 8.93 -0.72
N LYS A 89 1.71 9.79 -1.56
CA LYS A 89 1.23 9.45 -2.91
C LYS A 89 2.34 8.90 -3.81
N THR A 90 3.58 9.37 -3.65
CA THR A 90 4.73 8.94 -4.45
C THR A 90 5.45 7.71 -3.91
N CYS A 91 5.28 7.36 -2.64
CA CYS A 91 6.04 6.30 -1.99
C CYS A 91 5.21 5.07 -1.60
N SER A 92 3.94 5.25 -1.27
CA SER A 92 3.13 4.21 -0.60
C SER A 92 1.63 4.29 -0.91
N TRP A 93 0.93 3.17 -0.73
CA TRP A 93 -0.51 3.07 -0.93
C TRP A 93 -1.15 2.12 0.10
N TRP A 94 -2.33 2.48 0.60
CA TRP A 94 -3.21 1.59 1.37
C TRP A 94 -4.68 2.05 1.20
N PRO A 95 -5.69 1.22 1.51
CA PRO A 95 -7.08 1.66 1.48
C PRO A 95 -7.31 2.88 2.34
N ASN A 96 -8.02 3.88 1.79
CA ASN A 96 -8.31 5.14 2.49
C ASN A 96 -7.09 5.99 2.88
N TRP A 97 -5.89 5.75 2.31
CA TRP A 97 -4.68 6.51 2.66
C TRP A 97 -4.84 8.04 2.63
N LYS A 98 -5.66 8.57 1.72
CA LYS A 98 -5.97 10.01 1.65
C LYS A 98 -6.66 10.56 2.89
N LYS A 99 -7.46 9.74 3.59
CA LYS A 99 -8.15 10.12 4.83
C LYS A 99 -7.24 10.02 6.06
N ASP A 100 -6.17 9.23 5.97
CA ASP A 100 -5.22 9.08 7.08
C ASP A 100 -4.10 10.12 7.02
N VAL A 101 -3.96 10.81 5.88
CA VAL A 101 -2.99 11.90 5.68
C VAL A 101 -3.62 13.28 5.86
N ALA A 102 -4.93 13.41 5.64
CA ALA A 102 -5.72 14.63 5.88
C ALA A 102 -6.23 14.67 7.32
#